data_AF-A0A497KY44-F1
#
_entry.id   AF-A0A497KY44-F1
#
_cell.length_a   1.000
_cell.length_b   1.000
_cell.length_c   1.000
_cell.angle_alpha   90.00
_cell.angle_beta   90.00
_cell.angle_gamma   90.00
#
_symmetry.space_group_name_H-M   'P 1'
#
loop_
_entity.id
_entity.type
_entity.pdbx_description
1 polymer ?
#
loop_
_entity_poly.entity_id
_entity_poly.type
_entity_poly.pdbx_seq_one_letter_code
_entity_poly.pdbx_strand_id
1 'polypeptide(L)'
;MGEVEWSSLWRKEDWWAVWLGFLLLALTASGLIGWLPKIGRWSNNIGSSISLPDIPYFILLGLGLLALLALAIYFMDKEALRTYWAGFMVIFSLAFVGMVLANQELIHRLGLEYVLWALIFGLVLGNTVGVPEWLKPAVRAELYIKIGLVLLGAEILFQTIIAAGAFGIIQALVVVVTVWLFCYYLALRAGIKKSMASVLASGVSICGVSASIATGGAVKAKPKEVSYVVSVILLVAIPMLVGLPFIARAVGMPEAVAGAWIGGTIDTTPAVVAAGALYSEKAMAVAAIVKMAQNTLIGVAAFVLSLYWVLKVERKPGERPSPLEIWYRMPKFVVGFMLASLIYSFVLIPSLGEATVRAAVAVSKGLRKWFFSMAFVSIGLDTKFKELVKVEGGKPLAVFIVAQLFNIILTLAIAYCLFGGLFFPPPV
;
A
#
# COMPACT_ATOMS: atom_id res chain seq x y z
N MET A 1 -12.56 31.81 -15.51
CA MET A 1 -13.11 30.44 -15.49
C MET A 1 -12.20 29.60 -16.36
N GLY A 2 -11.44 28.66 -15.79
CA GLY A 2 -10.60 27.78 -16.59
C GLY A 2 -11.49 26.83 -17.38
N GLU A 3 -11.43 26.89 -18.71
CA GLU A 3 -12.12 25.95 -19.59
C GLU A 3 -11.77 24.51 -19.17
N VAL A 4 -12.77 23.64 -19.16
CA VAL A 4 -12.56 22.20 -18.95
C VAL A 4 -11.78 21.70 -20.16
N GLU A 5 -10.46 21.59 -20.05
CA GLU A 5 -9.65 20.93 -21.08
C GLU A 5 -9.99 19.43 -21.09
N TRP A 6 -10.99 19.05 -21.88
CA TRP A 6 -11.40 17.65 -22.09
C TRP A 6 -10.25 16.79 -22.63
N SER A 7 -9.28 17.40 -23.30
CA SER A 7 -8.01 16.78 -23.73
C SER A 7 -7.19 16.25 -22.55
N SER A 8 -7.32 16.84 -21.36
CA SER A 8 -6.62 16.41 -20.15
C SER A 8 -7.07 15.05 -19.63
N LEU A 9 -8.29 14.60 -19.98
CA LEU A 9 -8.81 13.27 -19.63
C LEU A 9 -8.06 12.12 -20.32
N TRP A 10 -7.48 12.40 -21.49
CA TRP A 10 -6.87 11.39 -22.35
C TRP A 10 -5.34 11.52 -22.46
N ARG A 11 -4.79 12.68 -22.07
CA ARG A 11 -3.34 12.95 -22.13
C ARG A 11 -2.63 12.84 -20.78
N LYS A 12 -3.36 12.87 -19.66
CA LYS A 12 -2.76 12.78 -18.32
C LYS A 12 -2.80 11.37 -17.77
N GLU A 13 -1.66 10.95 -17.23
CA GLU A 13 -1.47 9.65 -16.58
C GLU A 13 -2.47 9.39 -15.45
N ASP A 14 -2.83 10.45 -14.70
CA ASP A 14 -3.78 10.38 -13.58
C ASP A 14 -5.15 9.83 -13.96
N TRP A 15 -5.66 10.22 -15.14
CA TRP A 15 -6.98 9.76 -15.59
C TRP A 15 -6.91 8.34 -16.16
N TRP A 16 -5.87 8.02 -16.92
CA TRP A 16 -5.64 6.65 -17.38
C TRP A 16 -5.55 5.65 -16.22
N ALA A 17 -4.91 6.03 -15.12
CA ALA A 17 -4.88 5.18 -13.94
C ALA A 17 -6.27 4.90 -13.36
N VAL A 18 -7.16 5.89 -13.35
CA VAL A 18 -8.56 5.74 -12.92
C VAL A 18 -9.34 4.87 -13.90
N TRP A 19 -9.26 5.15 -15.21
CA TRP A 19 -9.98 4.39 -16.23
C TRP A 19 -9.57 2.91 -16.24
N LEU A 20 -8.26 2.63 -16.24
CA LEU A 20 -7.75 1.27 -16.21
C LEU A 20 -8.12 0.58 -14.90
N GLY A 21 -8.03 1.28 -13.77
CA GLY A 21 -8.46 0.77 -12.47
C GLY A 21 -9.93 0.34 -12.48
N PHE A 22 -10.84 1.22 -12.92
CA PHE A 22 -12.27 0.89 -13.00
C PHE A 22 -12.61 -0.18 -14.03
N LEU A 23 -11.91 -0.20 -15.18
CA LEU A 23 -12.07 -1.26 -16.16
C LEU A 23 -11.72 -2.62 -15.54
N LEU A 24 -10.57 -2.73 -14.86
CA LEU A 24 -10.18 -3.95 -14.16
C LEU A 24 -11.18 -4.32 -13.07
N LEU A 25 -11.64 -3.37 -12.26
CA LEU A 25 -12.66 -3.63 -11.24
C LEU A 25 -13.97 -4.16 -11.85
N ALA A 26 -14.42 -3.60 -12.97
CA ALA A 26 -15.60 -4.05 -13.69
C ALA A 26 -15.42 -5.46 -14.28
N LEU A 27 -14.24 -5.76 -14.84
CA LEU A 27 -13.90 -7.10 -15.34
C LEU A 27 -13.86 -8.13 -14.21
N THR A 28 -13.36 -7.78 -13.03
CA THR A 28 -13.37 -8.68 -11.87
C THR A 28 -14.76 -8.85 -11.27
N ALA A 29 -15.57 -7.77 -11.20
CA ALA A 29 -16.92 -7.82 -10.65
C ALA A 29 -17.91 -8.56 -11.56
N SER A 30 -17.71 -8.52 -12.88
CA SER A 30 -18.50 -9.28 -13.86
C SER A 30 -18.11 -10.75 -13.96
N GLY A 31 -17.01 -11.17 -13.32
CA GLY A 31 -16.48 -12.54 -13.41
C GLY A 31 -15.70 -12.83 -14.69
N LEU A 32 -15.57 -11.87 -15.62
CA LEU A 32 -14.73 -12.02 -16.82
C LEU A 32 -13.26 -12.29 -16.46
N ILE A 33 -12.78 -11.69 -15.37
CA ILE A 33 -11.53 -12.08 -14.71
C ILE A 33 -11.91 -12.67 -13.35
N GLY A 34 -12.34 -13.93 -13.34
CA GLY A 34 -12.76 -14.64 -12.13
C GLY A 34 -11.61 -15.29 -11.34
N TRP A 35 -10.42 -15.40 -11.93
CA TRP A 35 -9.27 -16.07 -11.32
C TRP A 35 -7.94 -15.50 -11.85
N LEU A 36 -6.89 -15.64 -11.04
CA LEU A 36 -5.51 -15.32 -11.42
C LEU A 36 -4.58 -16.47 -11.02
N PRO A 37 -3.54 -16.74 -11.82
CA PRO A 37 -2.50 -17.68 -11.44
C PRO A 37 -1.82 -17.22 -10.15
N LYS A 38 -1.65 -18.15 -9.22
CA LYS A 38 -1.08 -17.90 -7.89
C LYS A 38 0.32 -18.46 -7.83
N ILE A 39 1.24 -17.70 -7.24
CA ILE A 39 2.56 -18.21 -6.88
C ILE A 39 2.40 -18.95 -5.55
N GLY A 40 2.74 -20.23 -5.53
CA GLY A 40 2.74 -21.09 -4.34
C GLY A 40 3.89 -20.75 -3.38
N ARG A 41 3.73 -21.17 -2.12
CA ARG A 41 4.83 -21.14 -1.14
C ARG A 41 5.83 -22.25 -1.47
N TRP A 42 7.11 -22.00 -1.23
CA TRP A 42 8.18 -22.96 -1.48
C TRP A 42 9.30 -22.85 -0.44
N SER A 43 10.02 -23.95 -0.20
CA SER A 43 11.12 -24.01 0.77
C SER A 43 12.47 -24.21 0.09
N ASN A 44 12.76 -25.43 -0.35
CA ASN A 44 14.04 -25.82 -0.95
C ASN A 44 14.00 -25.94 -2.48
N ASN A 45 12.81 -26.13 -3.06
CA ASN A 45 12.64 -26.29 -4.51
C ASN A 45 11.81 -25.14 -5.08
N ILE A 46 12.45 -24.20 -5.78
CA ILE A 46 11.75 -23.09 -6.43
C ILE A 46 10.76 -23.56 -7.51
N GLY A 47 10.98 -24.74 -8.10
CA GLY A 47 10.07 -25.33 -9.08
C GLY A 47 8.69 -25.67 -8.50
N SER A 48 8.54 -25.79 -7.18
CA SER A 48 7.23 -25.98 -6.54
C SER A 48 6.46 -24.68 -6.35
N SER A 49 7.08 -23.52 -6.62
CA SER A 49 6.42 -22.21 -6.49
C SER A 49 5.41 -21.96 -7.62
N ILE A 50 5.57 -22.63 -8.76
CA ILE A 50 4.73 -22.47 -9.95
C ILE A 50 4.40 -23.85 -10.49
N SER A 51 3.11 -24.18 -10.56
CA SER A 51 2.67 -25.40 -11.23
C SER A 51 2.92 -25.25 -12.74
N LEU A 52 3.45 -26.28 -13.41
CA LEU A 52 3.62 -26.29 -14.87
C LEU A 52 2.34 -25.90 -15.64
N PRO A 53 1.13 -26.35 -15.25
CA PRO A 53 -0.11 -25.92 -15.89
C PRO A 53 -0.44 -24.43 -15.71
N ASP A 54 0.13 -23.76 -14.69
CA ASP A 54 -0.14 -22.34 -14.40
C ASP A 54 0.70 -21.39 -15.28
N ILE A 55 1.79 -21.88 -15.90
CA ILE A 55 2.71 -21.06 -16.70
C ILE A 55 2.02 -20.32 -17.86
N PRO A 56 1.17 -20.96 -18.69
CA PRO A 56 0.46 -20.27 -19.76
C PRO A 56 -0.42 -19.13 -19.24
N TYR A 57 -0.99 -19.27 -18.04
CA TYR A 57 -1.83 -18.24 -17.44
C TYR A 57 -1.02 -17.04 -16.93
N PHE A 58 0.20 -17.25 -16.45
CA PHE A 58 1.11 -16.13 -16.13
C PHE A 58 1.52 -15.36 -17.40
N ILE A 59 1.76 -16.08 -18.50
CA ILE A 59 2.05 -15.46 -19.80
C ILE A 59 0.82 -14.66 -20.29
N LEU A 60 -0.37 -15.26 -20.22
CA LEU A 60 -1.62 -14.60 -20.60
C LEU A 60 -1.88 -13.35 -19.75
N LEU A 61 -1.62 -13.42 -18.44
CA LEU A 61 -1.71 -12.26 -17.55
C LEU A 61 -0.73 -11.16 -17.98
N GLY A 62 0.53 -11.52 -18.25
CA GLY A 62 1.55 -10.58 -18.74
C GLY A 62 1.15 -9.92 -20.06
N LEU A 63 0.67 -10.69 -21.03
CA LEU A 63 0.19 -10.18 -22.31
C LEU A 63 -1.07 -9.31 -22.17
N GLY A 64 -2.00 -9.70 -21.30
CA GLY A 64 -3.22 -8.93 -21.02
C GLY A 64 -2.91 -7.58 -20.38
N LEU A 65 -2.01 -7.56 -19.38
CA LEU A 65 -1.54 -6.32 -18.76
C LEU A 65 -0.74 -5.46 -19.74
N LEU A 66 0.11 -6.08 -20.57
CA LEU A 66 0.84 -5.39 -21.63
C LEU A 66 -0.12 -4.71 -22.59
N ALA A 67 -1.12 -5.41 -23.11
CA ALA A 67 -2.10 -4.86 -24.04
C ALA A 67 -2.91 -3.72 -23.41
N LEU A 68 -3.36 -3.91 -22.16
CA LEU A 68 -4.11 -2.91 -21.40
C LEU A 68 -3.30 -1.62 -21.20
N LEU A 69 -2.03 -1.74 -20.80
CA LEU A 69 -1.17 -0.60 -20.56
C LEU A 69 -0.69 0.03 -21.87
N ALA A 70 -0.37 -0.77 -22.88
CA ALA A 70 0.00 -0.31 -24.22
C ALA A 70 -1.11 0.56 -24.84
N LEU A 71 -2.39 0.25 -24.57
CA LEU A 71 -3.51 1.10 -24.97
C LEU A 71 -3.41 2.50 -24.35
N ALA A 72 -3.15 2.60 -23.04
CA ALA A 72 -2.95 3.89 -22.39
C ALA A 72 -1.73 4.63 -22.96
N ILE A 73 -0.61 3.91 -23.17
CA ILE A 73 0.59 4.49 -23.78
C ILE A 73 0.34 5.00 -25.19
N TYR A 74 -0.43 4.28 -26.01
CA TYR A 74 -0.79 4.72 -27.36
C TYR A 74 -1.44 6.11 -27.39
N PHE A 75 -2.32 6.41 -26.42
CA PHE A 75 -2.99 7.70 -26.32
C PHE A 75 -2.16 8.78 -25.63
N MET A 76 -1.26 8.40 -24.72
CA MET A 76 -0.40 9.34 -23.99
C MET A 76 0.84 9.75 -24.79
N ASP A 77 1.53 8.78 -25.38
CA ASP A 77 2.81 8.91 -26.06
C ASP A 77 2.98 7.76 -27.08
N LYS A 78 2.55 8.03 -28.31
CA LYS A 78 2.52 7.03 -29.38
C LYS A 78 3.93 6.58 -29.81
N GLU A 79 4.95 7.42 -29.65
CA GLU A 79 6.32 7.07 -30.02
C GLU A 79 6.93 6.09 -29.02
N ALA A 80 6.66 6.29 -27.73
CA ALA A 80 7.06 5.39 -26.64
C ALA A 80 6.55 3.94 -26.84
N LEU A 81 5.43 3.73 -27.54
CA LEU A 81 4.84 2.42 -27.75
C LEU A 81 5.81 1.42 -28.42
N ARG A 82 6.69 1.90 -29.31
CA ARG A 82 7.61 1.04 -30.08
C ARG A 82 8.57 0.24 -29.20
N THR A 83 9.02 0.83 -28.09
CA THR A 83 9.97 0.22 -27.15
C THR A 83 9.30 -0.19 -25.84
N TYR A 84 8.08 0.30 -25.57
CA TYR A 84 7.31 0.01 -24.35
C TYR A 84 7.19 -1.49 -24.07
N TRP A 85 6.87 -2.31 -25.07
CA TRP A 85 6.67 -3.75 -24.88
C TRP A 85 7.94 -4.44 -24.33
N ALA A 86 9.11 -4.08 -24.85
CA ALA A 86 10.38 -4.67 -24.42
C ALA A 86 10.69 -4.24 -22.97
N GLY A 87 10.51 -2.97 -22.65
CA GLY A 87 10.68 -2.47 -21.29
C GLY A 87 9.69 -3.09 -20.30
N PHE A 88 8.43 -3.25 -20.71
CA PHE A 88 7.39 -3.88 -19.90
C PHE A 88 7.76 -5.33 -19.56
N MET A 89 8.27 -6.11 -20.52
CA MET A 89 8.67 -7.50 -20.26
C MET A 89 9.76 -7.59 -19.18
N VAL A 90 10.72 -6.67 -19.17
CA VAL A 90 11.74 -6.61 -18.10
C VAL A 90 11.10 -6.29 -16.76
N ILE A 91 10.27 -5.24 -16.70
CA ILE A 91 9.63 -4.81 -15.45
C ILE A 91 8.71 -5.91 -14.89
N PHE A 92 7.90 -6.52 -15.75
CA PHE A 92 7.02 -7.63 -15.40
C PHE A 92 7.81 -8.84 -14.90
N SER A 93 8.91 -9.19 -15.56
CA SER A 93 9.76 -10.32 -15.15
C SER A 93 10.43 -10.08 -13.80
N LEU A 94 10.98 -8.88 -13.57
CA LEU A 94 11.57 -8.53 -12.27
C LEU A 94 10.52 -8.49 -11.16
N ALA A 95 9.32 -7.98 -11.46
CA ALA A 95 8.19 -8.01 -10.52
C ALA A 95 7.80 -9.46 -10.19
N PHE A 96 7.72 -10.34 -11.19
CA PHE A 96 7.41 -11.75 -11.01
C PHE A 96 8.44 -12.45 -10.13
N VAL A 97 9.73 -12.29 -10.42
CA VAL A 97 10.83 -12.87 -9.62
C VAL A 97 10.76 -12.35 -8.18
N GLY A 98 10.47 -11.06 -7.98
CA GLY A 98 10.30 -10.46 -6.65
C GLY A 98 9.16 -11.10 -5.85
N MET A 99 8.04 -11.41 -6.51
CA MET A 99 6.93 -12.12 -5.88
C MET A 99 7.25 -13.59 -5.59
N VAL A 100 7.96 -14.27 -6.49
CA VAL A 100 8.42 -15.66 -6.26
C VAL A 100 9.32 -15.74 -5.04
N LEU A 101 10.30 -14.83 -4.92
CA LEU A 101 11.16 -14.77 -3.73
C LEU A 101 10.39 -14.47 -2.45
N ALA A 102 9.45 -13.52 -2.49
CA ALA A 102 8.64 -13.16 -1.33
C ALA A 102 7.78 -14.33 -0.78
N ASN A 103 7.52 -15.34 -1.61
CA ASN A 103 6.77 -16.54 -1.24
C ASN A 103 7.65 -17.70 -0.77
N GLN A 104 8.98 -17.53 -0.72
CA GLN A 104 9.86 -18.49 -0.07
C GLN A 104 9.54 -18.52 1.43
N GLU A 105 9.47 -19.71 2.03
CA GLU A 105 8.97 -19.92 3.39
C GLU A 105 9.68 -19.08 4.47
N LEU A 106 11.00 -19.01 4.46
CA LEU A 106 11.80 -18.19 5.38
C LEU A 106 11.56 -16.69 5.12
N ILE A 107 11.62 -16.25 3.87
CA ILE A 107 11.40 -14.84 3.48
C ILE A 107 10.00 -14.38 3.90
N HIS A 108 9.00 -15.23 3.65
CA HIS A 108 7.61 -15.01 4.02
C HIS A 108 7.44 -14.95 5.55
N ARG A 109 8.07 -15.85 6.30
CA ARG A 109 8.06 -15.86 7.78
C ARG A 109 8.72 -14.61 8.37
N LEU A 110 9.75 -14.07 7.72
CA LEU A 110 10.40 -12.81 8.12
C LEU A 110 9.57 -11.57 7.78
N GLY A 111 8.42 -11.72 7.08
CA GLY A 111 7.57 -10.61 6.69
C GLY A 111 8.15 -9.71 5.59
N LEU A 112 9.15 -10.20 4.85
CA LEU A 112 9.78 -9.45 3.76
C LEU A 112 8.85 -9.45 2.53
N GLU A 113 8.17 -8.34 2.31
CA GLU A 113 7.17 -8.23 1.25
C GLU A 113 7.76 -8.14 -0.17
N TYR A 114 6.96 -8.54 -1.16
CA TYR A 114 7.31 -8.51 -2.58
C TYR A 114 7.75 -7.13 -3.08
N VAL A 115 7.21 -6.04 -2.51
CA VAL A 115 7.59 -4.67 -2.88
C VAL A 115 9.05 -4.34 -2.52
N LEU A 116 9.60 -4.97 -1.47
CA LEU A 116 11.02 -4.81 -1.10
C LEU A 116 11.92 -5.46 -2.14
N TRP A 117 11.61 -6.71 -2.51
CA TRP A 117 12.37 -7.45 -3.52
C TRP A 117 12.29 -6.77 -4.88
N ALA A 118 11.09 -6.33 -5.28
CA ALA A 118 10.88 -5.53 -6.49
C ALA A 118 11.77 -4.29 -6.52
N LEU A 119 11.82 -3.54 -5.41
CA LEU A 119 12.68 -2.36 -5.28
C LEU A 119 14.17 -2.72 -5.35
N ILE A 120 14.61 -3.74 -4.62
CA ILE A 120 16.01 -4.20 -4.62
C ILE A 120 16.44 -4.57 -6.04
N PHE A 121 15.62 -5.32 -6.77
CA PHE A 121 15.95 -5.70 -8.14
C PHE A 121 16.02 -4.52 -9.10
N GLY A 122 15.08 -3.58 -8.97
CA GLY A 122 15.15 -2.32 -9.72
C GLY A 122 16.43 -1.54 -9.39
N LEU A 123 16.77 -1.40 -8.10
CA LEU A 123 17.97 -0.70 -7.65
C LEU A 123 19.25 -1.36 -8.16
N VAL A 124 19.35 -2.69 -8.03
CA VAL A 124 20.52 -3.44 -8.51
C VAL A 124 20.69 -3.22 -10.00
N LEU A 125 19.63 -3.42 -10.80
CA LEU A 125 19.73 -3.27 -12.25
C LEU A 125 20.04 -1.82 -12.65
N GLY A 126 19.33 -0.84 -12.06
CA GLY A 126 19.51 0.58 -12.35
C GLY A 126 20.87 1.15 -11.93
N ASN A 127 21.51 0.59 -10.90
CA ASN A 127 22.83 1.05 -10.42
C ASN A 127 24.01 0.23 -10.97
N THR A 128 23.78 -0.92 -11.60
CA THR A 128 24.85 -1.75 -12.20
C THR A 128 24.90 -1.61 -13.71
N VAL A 129 23.79 -1.88 -14.39
CA VAL A 129 23.67 -1.82 -15.86
C VAL A 129 23.19 -0.45 -16.32
N GLY A 130 22.41 0.23 -15.48
CA GLY A 130 21.73 1.47 -15.86
C GLY A 130 20.38 1.20 -16.53
N VAL A 131 19.68 2.29 -16.87
CA VAL A 131 18.36 2.22 -17.53
C VAL A 131 18.52 2.68 -18.99
N PRO A 132 18.62 1.76 -19.96
CA PRO A 132 18.77 2.11 -21.38
C PRO A 132 17.52 2.82 -21.92
N GLU A 133 17.67 3.62 -22.98
CA GLU A 133 16.56 4.42 -23.55
C GLU A 133 15.32 3.61 -23.93
N TRP A 134 15.48 2.36 -24.37
CA TRP A 134 14.35 1.49 -24.71
C TRP A 134 13.56 1.01 -23.49
N LEU A 135 14.16 0.99 -22.29
CA LEU A 135 13.52 0.57 -21.05
C LEU A 135 12.73 1.73 -20.42
N LYS A 136 13.21 2.97 -20.54
CA LYS A 136 12.63 4.16 -19.90
C LYS A 136 11.12 4.34 -20.15
N PRO A 137 10.57 4.11 -21.35
CA PRO A 137 9.12 4.23 -21.60
C PRO A 137 8.24 3.37 -20.70
N ALA A 138 8.77 2.24 -20.20
CA ALA A 138 8.07 1.34 -19.32
C ALA A 138 8.26 1.68 -17.83
N VAL A 139 9.27 2.47 -17.45
CA VAL A 139 9.56 2.88 -16.08
C VAL A 139 8.55 3.94 -15.61
N ARG A 140 7.29 3.55 -15.43
CA ARG A 140 6.15 4.43 -15.10
C ARG A 140 5.60 4.10 -13.71
N ALA A 141 6.43 4.35 -12.70
CA ALA A 141 6.10 4.06 -11.31
C ALA A 141 4.75 4.68 -10.87
N GLU A 142 4.51 5.93 -11.25
CA GLU A 142 3.28 6.64 -10.91
C GLU A 142 2.03 5.99 -11.51
N LEU A 143 2.03 5.64 -12.79
CA LEU A 143 0.92 4.96 -13.47
C LEU A 143 0.57 3.67 -12.74
N TYR A 144 1.58 2.85 -12.47
CA TYR A 144 1.41 1.57 -11.78
C TYR A 144 0.89 1.76 -10.35
N ILE A 145 1.44 2.71 -9.58
CA ILE A 145 0.95 3.04 -8.23
C ILE A 145 -0.52 3.45 -8.28
N LYS A 146 -0.87 4.38 -9.17
CA LYS A 146 -2.20 4.97 -9.20
C LYS A 146 -3.26 3.95 -9.59
N ILE A 147 -2.97 3.06 -10.56
CA ILE A 147 -3.86 1.93 -10.90
C ILE A 147 -4.04 1.01 -9.69
N GLY A 148 -2.94 0.62 -9.05
CA GLY A 148 -2.99 -0.24 -7.87
C GLY A 148 -3.75 0.40 -6.69
N LEU A 149 -3.70 1.72 -6.53
CA LEU A 149 -4.47 2.45 -5.53
C LEU A 149 -5.97 2.44 -5.84
N VAL A 150 -6.39 2.59 -7.10
CA VAL A 150 -7.82 2.46 -7.45
C VAL A 150 -8.32 1.04 -7.14
N LEU A 151 -7.53 0.01 -7.47
CA LEU A 151 -7.83 -1.39 -7.12
C LEU A 151 -7.91 -1.61 -5.60
N LEU A 152 -7.01 -0.98 -4.83
CA LEU A 152 -7.01 -1.02 -3.37
C LEU A 152 -8.33 -0.50 -2.78
N GLY A 153 -8.99 0.46 -3.42
CA GLY A 153 -10.28 0.99 -2.97
C GLY A 153 -11.33 -0.10 -2.82
N ALA A 154 -11.36 -1.09 -3.72
CA ALA A 154 -12.29 -2.22 -3.65
C ALA A 154 -12.03 -3.16 -2.46
N GLU A 155 -10.81 -3.18 -1.91
CA GLU A 155 -10.46 -3.98 -0.72
C GLU A 155 -10.99 -3.35 0.58
N ILE A 156 -11.25 -2.05 0.58
CA ILE A 156 -11.71 -1.31 1.76
C ILE A 156 -13.24 -1.34 1.80
N LEU A 157 -13.77 -2.38 2.41
CA LEU A 157 -15.21 -2.62 2.57
C LEU A 157 -15.74 -2.07 3.90
N PHE A 158 -16.87 -1.37 3.86
CA PHE A 158 -17.51 -0.84 5.06
C PHE A 158 -17.94 -1.96 6.04
N GLN A 159 -18.29 -3.13 5.52
CA GLN A 159 -18.65 -4.32 6.29
C GLN A 159 -17.47 -4.83 7.14
N THR A 160 -16.23 -4.66 6.68
CA THR A 160 -15.02 -5.00 7.44
C THR A 160 -14.86 -4.10 8.67
N ILE A 161 -15.28 -2.84 8.57
CA ILE A 161 -15.30 -1.89 9.70
C ILE A 161 -16.25 -2.37 10.78
N ILE A 162 -17.45 -2.77 10.37
CA ILE A 162 -18.49 -3.29 11.28
C ILE A 162 -17.99 -4.56 11.98
N ALA A 163 -17.39 -5.48 11.21
CA ALA A 163 -16.84 -6.72 11.74
C ALA A 163 -15.68 -6.50 12.73
N ALA A 164 -14.94 -5.39 12.62
CA ALA A 164 -13.85 -5.11 13.54
C ALA A 164 -14.30 -4.69 14.96
N GLY A 165 -15.58 -4.40 15.12
CA GLY A 165 -16.18 -4.04 16.40
C GLY A 165 -15.74 -2.67 16.92
N ALA A 166 -16.42 -2.21 17.97
CA ALA A 166 -16.17 -0.89 18.54
C ALA A 166 -14.74 -0.74 19.07
N PHE A 167 -14.20 -1.75 19.76
CA PHE A 167 -12.87 -1.66 20.37
C PHE A 167 -11.75 -1.59 19.34
N GLY A 168 -11.83 -2.38 18.26
CA GLY A 168 -10.85 -2.32 17.17
C GLY A 168 -10.84 -0.96 16.48
N ILE A 169 -12.01 -0.38 16.21
CA ILE A 169 -12.14 0.94 15.58
C ILE A 169 -11.69 2.07 16.51
N ILE A 170 -12.07 2.05 17.79
CA ILE A 170 -11.65 3.05 18.77
C ILE A 170 -10.13 3.04 18.92
N GLN A 171 -9.53 1.85 19.08
CA GLN A 171 -8.07 1.72 19.12
C GLN A 171 -7.44 2.28 17.86
N ALA A 172 -7.92 1.86 16.68
CA ALA A 172 -7.40 2.30 15.40
C ALA A 172 -7.43 3.83 15.27
N LEU A 173 -8.54 4.48 15.60
CA LEU A 173 -8.68 5.94 15.52
C LEU A 173 -7.73 6.66 16.49
N VAL A 174 -7.70 6.25 17.76
CA VAL A 174 -6.86 6.91 18.78
C VAL A 174 -5.38 6.75 18.45
N VAL A 175 -4.94 5.54 18.09
CA VAL A 175 -3.54 5.26 17.75
C VAL A 175 -3.16 5.98 16.45
N VAL A 176 -3.95 5.84 15.38
CA VAL A 176 -3.64 6.47 14.09
C VAL A 176 -3.51 7.98 14.24
N VAL A 177 -4.49 8.65 14.84
CA VAL A 177 -4.48 10.12 14.96
C VAL A 177 -3.31 10.59 15.81
N THR A 178 -3.12 10.00 16.99
CA THR A 178 -2.08 10.43 17.94
C THR A 178 -0.67 10.20 17.39
N VAL A 179 -0.41 9.00 16.86
CA VAL A 179 0.90 8.64 16.30
C VAL A 179 1.18 9.44 15.03
N TRP A 180 0.17 9.66 14.19
CA TRP A 180 0.33 10.47 12.98
C TRP A 180 0.72 11.90 13.31
N LEU A 181 -0.01 12.55 14.22
CA LEU A 181 0.27 13.93 14.64
C LEU A 181 1.66 14.05 15.28
N PHE A 182 2.01 13.10 16.15
CA PHE A 182 3.32 13.04 16.80
C PHE A 182 4.46 12.89 15.78
N CYS A 183 4.37 11.90 14.89
CA CYS A 183 5.38 11.66 13.86
C CYS A 183 5.50 12.84 12.89
N TYR A 184 4.37 13.40 12.45
CA TYR A 184 4.36 14.54 11.53
C TYR A 184 5.00 15.76 12.18
N TYR A 185 4.65 16.08 13.43
CA TYR A 185 5.28 17.14 14.20
C TYR A 185 6.80 16.95 14.33
N LEU A 186 7.23 15.75 14.74
CA LEU A 186 8.64 15.43 14.91
C LEU A 186 9.42 15.53 13.59
N ALA A 187 8.83 15.07 12.49
CA ALA A 187 9.41 15.18 11.17
C ALA A 187 9.64 16.64 10.75
N LEU A 188 8.62 17.50 10.92
CA LEU A 188 8.75 18.93 10.61
C LEU A 188 9.82 19.61 11.48
N ARG A 189 9.91 19.24 12.76
CA ARG A 189 10.95 19.75 13.67
C ARG A 189 12.36 19.32 13.27
N ALA A 190 12.50 18.12 12.70
CA ALA A 190 13.78 17.64 12.16
C ALA A 190 14.16 18.32 10.81
N GLY A 191 13.26 19.13 10.24
CA GLY A 191 13.44 19.80 8.96
C GLY A 191 13.10 18.92 7.75
N ILE A 192 12.34 17.85 7.96
CA ILE A 192 11.85 16.95 6.89
C ILE A 192 10.78 17.66 6.08
N LYS A 193 10.79 17.50 4.75
CA LYS A 193 9.78 18.10 3.88
C LYS A 193 8.37 17.61 4.22
N LYS A 194 7.37 18.48 4.10
CA LYS A 194 5.96 18.17 4.42
C LYS A 194 5.42 16.93 3.69
N SER A 195 5.85 16.67 2.45
CA SER A 195 5.41 15.51 1.67
C SER A 195 5.94 14.23 2.30
N MET A 196 7.25 14.15 2.50
CA MET A 196 7.92 13.03 3.16
C MET A 196 7.45 12.85 4.61
N ALA A 197 7.26 13.94 5.36
CA ALA A 197 6.71 13.90 6.72
C ALA A 197 5.30 13.28 6.76
N SER A 198 4.43 13.63 5.80
CA SER A 198 3.10 13.03 5.68
C SER A 198 3.17 11.54 5.35
N VAL A 199 4.07 11.14 4.45
CA VAL A 199 4.28 9.72 4.07
C VAL A 199 4.83 8.91 5.25
N LEU A 200 5.78 9.47 5.98
CA LEU A 200 6.40 8.88 7.17
C LEU A 200 5.37 8.68 8.28
N ALA A 201 4.63 9.74 8.60
CA ALA A 201 3.59 9.72 9.62
C ALA A 201 2.45 8.75 9.30
N SER A 202 2.05 8.68 8.02
CA SER A 202 1.01 7.75 7.58
C SER A 202 1.48 6.30 7.57
N GLY A 203 2.76 6.09 7.25
CA GLY A 203 3.40 4.78 7.29
C GLY A 203 3.39 4.19 8.71
N VAL A 204 3.96 4.93 9.67
CA VAL A 204 4.16 4.47 11.05
C VAL A 204 2.86 4.36 11.87
N SER A 205 1.78 5.03 11.47
CA SER A 205 0.55 5.10 12.27
C SER A 205 -0.59 4.22 11.76
N ILE A 206 -0.59 3.82 10.49
CA ILE A 206 -1.71 3.10 9.85
C ILE A 206 -1.32 1.65 9.54
N CYS A 207 -0.83 1.40 8.33
CA CYS A 207 -0.59 0.05 7.81
C CYS A 207 0.76 -0.08 7.09
N GLY A 208 1.67 0.86 7.38
CA GLY A 208 2.95 0.92 6.71
C GLY A 208 2.83 1.17 5.22
N VAL A 209 3.12 0.12 4.45
CA VAL A 209 3.36 0.18 3.01
C VAL A 209 2.19 0.81 2.24
N SER A 210 0.97 0.30 2.44
CA SER A 210 -0.18 0.76 1.66
C SER A 210 -0.56 2.21 2.00
N ALA A 211 -0.39 2.61 3.27
CA ALA A 211 -0.62 3.98 3.72
C ALA A 211 0.43 4.94 3.16
N SER A 212 1.72 4.58 3.16
CA SER A 212 2.77 5.40 2.56
C SER A 212 2.56 5.60 1.06
N ILE A 213 2.11 4.56 0.34
CA ILE A 213 1.80 4.66 -1.09
C ILE A 213 0.57 5.57 -1.32
N ALA A 214 -0.53 5.32 -0.61
CA ALA A 214 -1.78 6.07 -0.79
C ALA A 214 -1.62 7.55 -0.44
N THR A 215 -1.03 7.83 0.73
CA THR A 215 -0.82 9.21 1.20
C THR A 215 0.29 9.91 0.42
N GLY A 216 1.31 9.18 -0.04
CA GLY A 216 2.34 9.69 -0.94
C GLY A 216 1.76 10.21 -2.24
N GLY A 217 0.85 9.45 -2.86
CA GLY A 217 0.11 9.96 -4.01
C GLY A 217 -0.79 11.16 -3.65
N ALA A 218 -1.43 11.14 -2.47
CA ALA A 218 -2.35 12.21 -2.04
C ALA A 218 -1.64 13.57 -1.84
N VAL A 219 -0.41 13.54 -1.35
CA VAL A 219 0.44 14.73 -1.11
C VAL A 219 1.46 14.98 -2.22
N LYS A 220 1.37 14.24 -3.34
CA LYS A 220 2.30 14.32 -4.49
C LYS A 220 3.76 14.17 -4.05
N ALA A 221 4.03 13.28 -3.10
CA ALA A 221 5.37 12.93 -2.67
C ALA A 221 6.16 12.31 -3.82
N LYS A 222 7.47 12.53 -3.82
CA LYS A 222 8.32 11.94 -4.86
C LYS A 222 8.33 10.42 -4.70
N PRO A 223 8.32 9.61 -5.79
CA PRO A 223 8.36 8.16 -5.68
C PRO A 223 9.50 7.62 -4.80
N LYS A 224 10.66 8.29 -4.81
CA LYS A 224 11.79 7.97 -3.94
C LYS A 224 11.56 8.24 -2.45
N GLU A 225 10.75 9.24 -2.10
CA GLU A 225 10.35 9.49 -0.69
C GLU A 225 9.47 8.34 -0.20
N VAL A 226 8.50 7.90 -1.01
CA VAL A 226 7.64 6.75 -0.71
C VAL A 226 8.44 5.46 -0.57
N SER A 227 9.34 5.18 -1.53
CA SER A 227 10.21 4.00 -1.50
C SER A 227 11.14 3.97 -0.30
N TYR A 228 11.73 5.11 0.09
CA TYR A 228 12.54 5.20 1.30
C TYR A 228 11.73 4.82 2.53
N VAL A 229 10.55 5.43 2.72
CA VAL A 229 9.70 5.17 3.89
C VAL A 229 9.26 3.71 3.93
N VAL A 230 8.86 3.13 2.79
CA VAL A 230 8.50 1.71 2.69
C VAL A 230 9.67 0.80 3.07
N SER A 231 10.89 1.13 2.66
CA SER A 231 12.08 0.36 3.04
C SER A 231 12.31 0.40 4.55
N VAL A 232 12.20 1.58 5.17
CA VAL A 232 12.33 1.75 6.62
C VAL A 232 11.27 0.94 7.38
N ILE A 233 10.01 1.01 6.95
CA ILE A 233 8.89 0.25 7.52
C ILE A 233 9.21 -1.25 7.54
N LEU A 234 9.65 -1.79 6.39
CA LEU A 234 9.91 -3.23 6.26
C LEU A 234 11.11 -3.67 7.11
N LEU A 235 12.15 -2.85 7.21
CA LEU A 235 13.30 -3.12 8.08
C LEU A 235 12.92 -3.11 9.56
N VAL A 236 12.09 -2.14 9.99
CA VAL A 236 11.65 -2.01 11.39
C VAL A 236 10.63 -3.08 11.78
N ALA A 237 9.83 -3.57 10.84
CA ALA A 237 8.84 -4.63 11.10
C ALA A 237 9.49 -5.98 11.48
N ILE A 238 10.68 -6.30 10.96
CA ILE A 238 11.38 -7.59 11.22
C ILE A 238 11.63 -7.82 12.71
N PRO A 239 12.34 -6.94 13.45
CA PRO A 239 12.57 -7.14 14.87
C PRO A 239 11.26 -7.13 15.68
N MET A 240 10.25 -6.38 15.25
CA MET A 240 8.96 -6.32 15.94
C MET A 240 8.14 -7.61 15.80
N LEU A 241 8.22 -8.28 14.65
CA LEU A 241 7.55 -9.56 14.41
C LEU A 241 7.92 -10.62 15.46
N VAL A 242 9.19 -10.66 15.85
CA VAL A 242 9.71 -11.60 16.85
C VAL A 242 9.66 -11.00 18.26
N GLY A 243 10.00 -9.71 18.39
CA GLY A 243 10.14 -9.02 19.66
C GLY A 243 8.83 -8.85 20.41
N LEU A 244 7.76 -8.40 19.76
CA LEU A 244 6.50 -8.11 20.45
C LEU A 244 5.84 -9.38 21.04
N PRO A 245 5.70 -10.50 20.31
CA PRO A 245 5.17 -11.73 20.89
C PRO A 245 6.03 -12.27 22.04
N PHE A 246 7.36 -12.15 21.93
CA PHE A 246 8.27 -12.59 22.99
C PHE A 246 8.10 -11.74 24.27
N ILE A 247 8.03 -10.42 24.13
CA ILE A 247 7.78 -9.51 25.25
C ILE A 247 6.41 -9.81 25.88
N ALA A 248 5.37 -9.97 25.06
CA ALA A 248 4.04 -10.30 25.56
C ALA A 248 4.03 -11.60 26.37
N ARG A 249 4.80 -12.62 25.93
CA ARG A 249 4.90 -13.91 26.63
C ARG A 249 5.64 -13.78 27.95
N ALA A 250 6.75 -13.04 27.94
CA ALA A 250 7.57 -12.82 29.12
C ALA A 250 6.81 -12.15 30.26
N VAL A 251 5.85 -11.26 29.93
CA VAL A 251 5.01 -10.56 30.93
C VAL A 251 3.65 -11.23 31.19
N GLY A 252 3.38 -12.40 30.59
CA GLY A 252 2.11 -13.12 30.78
C GLY A 252 0.88 -12.36 30.29
N MET A 253 0.99 -11.66 29.16
CA MET A 253 -0.06 -10.77 28.67
C MET A 253 -1.35 -11.53 28.29
N PRO A 254 -2.56 -11.03 28.61
CA PRO A 254 -3.80 -11.64 28.12
C PRO A 254 -3.83 -11.69 26.59
N GLU A 255 -4.32 -12.78 26.00
CA GLU A 255 -4.25 -13.02 24.55
C GLU A 255 -4.91 -11.92 23.71
N ALA A 256 -6.04 -11.38 24.17
CA ALA A 256 -6.73 -10.29 23.49
C ALA A 256 -5.91 -8.98 23.52
N VAL A 257 -5.25 -8.69 24.64
CA VAL A 257 -4.36 -7.52 24.77
C VAL A 257 -3.13 -7.69 23.89
N ALA A 258 -2.50 -8.87 23.92
CA ALA A 258 -1.34 -9.17 23.08
C ALA A 258 -1.69 -9.06 21.59
N GLY A 259 -2.83 -9.63 21.18
CA GLY A 259 -3.33 -9.51 19.81
C GLY A 259 -3.59 -8.05 19.42
N ALA A 260 -4.28 -7.29 20.26
CA ALA A 260 -4.58 -5.89 19.98
C ALA A 260 -3.31 -5.02 19.91
N TRP A 261 -2.33 -5.29 20.77
CA TRP A 261 -1.03 -4.61 20.75
C TRP A 261 -0.23 -4.91 19.48
N ILE A 262 -0.05 -6.20 19.16
CA ILE A 262 0.64 -6.64 17.94
C ILE A 262 -0.04 -6.07 16.69
N GLY A 263 -1.37 -6.18 16.61
CA GLY A 263 -2.17 -5.69 15.49
C GLY A 263 -2.13 -4.18 15.33
N GLY A 264 -2.07 -3.43 16.44
CA GLY A 264 -2.03 -1.97 16.41
C GLY A 264 -0.66 -1.39 16.07
N THR A 265 0.42 -2.16 16.22
CA THR A 265 1.78 -1.62 16.16
C THR A 265 2.62 -2.12 14.97
N ILE A 266 2.51 -3.39 14.55
CA ILE A 266 3.32 -3.89 13.43
C ILE A 266 2.79 -3.35 12.09
N ASP A 267 3.65 -2.73 11.30
CA ASP A 267 3.25 -1.96 10.11
C ASP A 267 3.09 -2.76 8.82
N THR A 268 2.94 -4.09 8.91
CA THR A 268 2.57 -4.93 7.75
C THR A 268 1.60 -6.03 8.16
N THR A 269 0.56 -6.24 7.35
CA THR A 269 -0.46 -7.25 7.65
C THR A 269 0.09 -8.68 7.72
N PRO A 270 1.01 -9.12 6.83
CA PRO A 270 1.61 -10.45 6.95
C PRO A 270 2.40 -10.64 8.25
N ALA A 271 3.20 -9.65 8.65
CA ALA A 271 3.98 -9.73 9.89
C ALA A 271 3.09 -9.70 11.13
N VAL A 272 1.98 -8.94 11.12
CA VAL A 272 0.97 -8.95 12.20
C VAL A 272 0.41 -10.35 12.42
N VAL A 273 -0.05 -10.98 11.34
CA VAL A 273 -0.66 -12.32 11.43
C VAL A 273 0.37 -13.35 11.90
N ALA A 274 1.60 -13.28 11.36
CA ALA A 274 2.69 -14.16 11.78
C ALA A 274 3.06 -13.96 13.27
N ALA A 275 3.22 -12.72 13.72
CA ALA A 275 3.53 -12.38 15.11
C ALA A 275 2.40 -12.79 16.06
N GLY A 276 1.15 -12.56 15.69
CA GLY A 276 0.00 -13.02 16.47
C GLY A 276 -0.04 -14.54 16.60
N ALA A 277 0.22 -15.27 15.51
CA ALA A 277 0.30 -16.73 15.51
C ALA A 277 1.45 -17.27 16.37
N LEU A 278 2.58 -16.55 16.43
CA LEU A 278 3.67 -16.85 17.35
C LEU A 278 3.27 -16.67 18.82
N TYR A 279 2.19 -15.95 19.13
CA TYR A 279 1.66 -15.83 20.50
C TYR A 279 0.63 -16.92 20.80
N SER A 280 -0.52 -16.86 20.13
CA SER A 280 -1.62 -17.84 20.18
C SER A 280 -2.64 -17.62 19.06
N GLU A 281 -3.53 -18.58 18.81
CA GLU A 281 -4.58 -18.46 17.77
C GLU A 281 -5.55 -17.30 18.05
N LYS A 282 -5.94 -17.09 19.31
CA LYS A 282 -6.81 -15.97 19.70
C LYS A 282 -6.12 -14.63 19.46
N ALA A 283 -4.85 -14.50 19.84
CA ALA A 283 -4.08 -13.29 19.60
C ALA A 283 -3.92 -13.00 18.10
N MET A 284 -3.71 -14.02 17.26
CA MET A 284 -3.67 -13.89 15.80
C MET A 284 -4.99 -13.30 15.25
N ALA A 285 -6.14 -13.84 15.67
CA ALA A 285 -7.44 -13.39 15.20
C ALA A 285 -7.70 -11.92 15.61
N VAL A 286 -7.44 -11.58 16.88
CA VAL A 286 -7.59 -10.20 17.37
C VAL A 286 -6.63 -9.24 16.65
N ALA A 287 -5.37 -9.63 16.47
CA ALA A 287 -4.37 -8.82 15.78
C ALA A 287 -4.77 -8.53 14.33
N ALA A 288 -5.27 -9.55 13.62
CA ALA A 288 -5.77 -9.40 12.26
C ALA A 288 -6.95 -8.41 12.22
N ILE A 289 -7.91 -8.54 13.13
CA ILE A 289 -9.08 -7.66 13.20
C ILE A 289 -8.67 -6.20 13.47
N VAL A 290 -7.83 -5.97 14.48
CA VAL A 290 -7.34 -4.62 14.84
C VAL A 290 -6.57 -4.00 13.68
N LYS A 291 -5.72 -4.78 12.99
CA LYS A 291 -5.00 -4.27 11.82
C LYS A 291 -5.96 -3.97 10.66
N MET A 292 -7.01 -4.77 10.46
CA MET A 292 -8.02 -4.49 9.43
C MET A 292 -8.81 -3.21 9.72
N ALA A 293 -9.14 -2.94 10.98
CA ALA A 293 -9.70 -1.65 11.40
C ALA A 293 -8.76 -0.49 11.02
N GLN A 294 -7.47 -0.58 11.35
CA GLN A 294 -6.49 0.44 10.97
C GLN A 294 -6.37 0.62 9.45
N ASN A 295 -6.28 -0.48 8.69
CA ASN A 295 -6.19 -0.44 7.23
C ASN A 295 -7.39 0.28 6.59
N THR A 296 -8.56 0.23 7.22
CA THR A 296 -9.74 0.90 6.67
C THR A 296 -9.64 2.44 6.74
N LEU A 297 -8.84 2.96 7.67
CA LEU A 297 -8.62 4.40 7.81
C LEU A 297 -7.74 5.00 6.70
N ILE A 298 -7.06 4.18 5.88
CA ILE A 298 -6.19 4.65 4.78
C ILE A 298 -6.97 5.56 3.83
N GLY A 299 -8.21 5.18 3.49
CA GLY A 299 -9.03 5.93 2.54
C GLY A 299 -9.37 7.33 3.05
N VAL A 300 -9.85 7.39 4.30
CA VAL A 300 -10.15 8.64 4.98
C VAL A 300 -8.89 9.49 5.12
N ALA A 301 -7.78 8.91 5.55
CA ALA A 301 -6.52 9.61 5.71
C ALA A 301 -5.99 10.20 4.39
N ALA A 302 -6.00 9.41 3.31
CA ALA A 302 -5.57 9.87 1.99
C ALA A 302 -6.46 11.01 1.46
N PHE A 303 -7.78 10.90 1.65
CA PHE A 303 -8.72 11.95 1.27
C PHE A 303 -8.52 13.24 2.07
N VAL A 304 -8.45 13.15 3.40
CA VAL A 304 -8.22 14.30 4.29
C VAL A 304 -6.87 14.96 4.00
N LEU A 305 -5.81 14.17 3.79
CA LEU A 305 -4.49 14.70 3.44
C LEU A 305 -4.49 15.37 2.07
N SER A 306 -5.17 14.79 1.09
CA SER A 306 -5.33 15.43 -0.22
C SER A 306 -6.04 16.78 -0.10
N LEU A 307 -7.11 16.86 0.68
CA LEU A 307 -7.81 18.13 0.92
C LEU A 307 -6.92 19.14 1.65
N TYR A 308 -6.25 18.72 2.71
CA TYR A 308 -5.30 19.56 3.44
C TYR A 308 -4.19 20.10 2.52
N TRP A 309 -3.65 19.25 1.64
CA TRP A 309 -2.58 19.62 0.72
C TRP A 309 -3.02 20.71 -0.25
N VAL A 310 -4.19 20.53 -0.87
CA VAL A 310 -4.77 21.49 -1.81
C VAL A 310 -5.19 22.80 -1.12
N LEU A 311 -5.78 22.72 0.07
CA LEU A 311 -6.35 23.88 0.77
C LEU A 311 -5.33 24.71 1.55
N LYS A 312 -4.25 24.09 2.05
CA LYS A 312 -3.30 24.73 2.97
C LYS A 312 -1.87 24.73 2.47
N VAL A 313 -1.40 23.65 1.83
CA VAL A 313 0.02 23.52 1.44
C VAL A 313 0.29 24.15 0.07
N GLU A 314 -0.57 23.89 -0.92
CA GLU A 314 -0.49 24.46 -2.27
C GLU A 314 -1.20 25.82 -2.39
N ARG A 315 -1.58 26.43 -1.26
CA ARG A 315 -2.29 27.70 -1.25
C ARG A 315 -1.36 28.83 -1.72
N LYS A 316 -1.73 29.50 -2.80
CA LYS A 316 -1.08 30.75 -3.22
C LYS A 316 -1.54 31.90 -2.33
N PRO A 317 -0.66 32.83 -1.93
CA PRO A 317 -1.04 33.99 -1.12
C PRO A 317 -2.15 34.80 -1.82
N GLY A 318 -3.22 35.13 -1.09
CA GLY A 318 -4.35 35.92 -1.61
C GLY A 318 -5.51 35.12 -2.22
N GLU A 319 -5.33 33.83 -2.57
CA GLU A 319 -6.41 33.02 -3.14
C GLU A 319 -7.10 32.13 -2.09
N ARG A 320 -8.43 32.06 -2.16
CA ARG A 320 -9.23 30.95 -1.61
C ARG A 320 -9.59 30.06 -2.80
N PRO A 321 -9.01 28.86 -2.93
CA PRO A 321 -9.30 28.03 -4.09
C PRO A 321 -10.78 27.69 -4.13
N SER A 322 -11.40 27.91 -5.30
CA SER A 322 -12.81 27.58 -5.51
C SER A 322 -13.03 26.06 -5.42
N PRO A 323 -14.26 25.57 -5.15
CA PRO A 323 -14.56 24.14 -5.16
C PRO A 323 -14.13 23.43 -6.45
N LEU A 324 -14.25 24.12 -7.59
CA LEU A 324 -13.82 23.62 -8.90
C LEU A 324 -12.29 23.47 -8.98
N GLU A 325 -11.56 24.44 -8.44
CA GLU A 325 -10.10 24.38 -8.37
C GLU A 325 -9.60 23.28 -7.44
N ILE A 326 -10.28 23.07 -6.30
CA ILE A 326 -9.98 21.96 -5.40
C ILE A 326 -10.16 20.63 -6.13
N TRP A 327 -11.25 20.47 -6.88
CA TRP A 327 -11.48 19.30 -7.71
C TRP A 327 -10.33 19.09 -8.69
N TYR A 328 -9.91 20.11 -9.44
CA TYR A 328 -8.82 19.98 -10.42
C TYR A 328 -7.46 19.65 -9.81
N ARG A 329 -7.14 20.21 -8.64
CA ARG A 329 -5.86 19.99 -7.95
C ARG A 329 -5.77 18.67 -7.20
N MET A 330 -6.91 18.11 -6.79
CA MET A 330 -7.01 16.83 -6.09
C MET A 330 -6.58 15.67 -7.01
N PRO A 331 -5.69 14.77 -6.55
CA PRO A 331 -5.25 13.64 -7.36
C PRO A 331 -6.44 12.72 -7.70
N LYS A 332 -6.65 12.48 -8.99
CA LYS A 332 -7.86 11.80 -9.48
C LYS A 332 -7.96 10.34 -9.03
N PHE A 333 -6.82 9.69 -8.84
CA PHE A 333 -6.78 8.32 -8.32
C PHE A 333 -7.33 8.24 -6.88
N VAL A 334 -7.26 9.30 -6.05
CA VAL A 334 -7.84 9.32 -4.69
C VAL A 334 -9.37 9.27 -4.79
N VAL A 335 -9.93 10.02 -5.74
CA VAL A 335 -11.36 9.95 -6.06
C VAL A 335 -11.73 8.56 -6.54
N GLY A 336 -10.93 7.98 -7.45
CA GLY A 336 -11.17 6.63 -7.94
C GLY A 336 -11.12 5.57 -6.84
N PHE A 337 -10.16 5.67 -5.92
CA PHE A 337 -10.07 4.84 -4.72
C PHE A 337 -11.34 4.96 -3.87
N MET A 338 -11.81 6.17 -3.57
CA MET A 338 -12.99 6.40 -2.73
C MET A 338 -14.27 5.88 -3.40
N LEU A 339 -14.43 6.14 -4.70
CA LEU A 339 -15.56 5.65 -5.49
C LEU A 339 -15.57 4.13 -5.56
N ALA A 340 -14.42 3.48 -5.76
CA ALA A 340 -14.33 2.02 -5.76
C ALA A 340 -14.77 1.43 -4.41
N SER A 341 -14.30 2.00 -3.29
CA SER A 341 -14.70 1.57 -1.94
C SER A 341 -16.22 1.71 -1.71
N LEU A 342 -16.81 2.85 -2.11
CA LEU A 342 -18.25 3.09 -1.98
C LEU A 342 -19.07 2.15 -2.87
N ILE A 343 -18.68 1.98 -4.14
CA ILE A 343 -19.37 1.11 -5.10
C ILE A 343 -19.35 -0.33 -4.60
N TYR A 344 -18.20 -0.84 -4.17
CA TYR A 344 -18.11 -2.21 -3.67
C TYR A 344 -18.92 -2.40 -2.38
N SER A 345 -18.85 -1.44 -1.45
CA SER A 345 -19.53 -1.55 -0.15
C SER A 345 -21.05 -1.41 -0.24
N PHE A 346 -21.55 -0.46 -1.04
CA PHE A 346 -22.97 -0.04 -1.01
C PHE A 346 -23.75 -0.36 -2.27
N VAL A 347 -23.10 -0.72 -3.38
CA VAL A 347 -23.77 -1.05 -4.64
C VAL A 347 -23.59 -2.53 -4.98
N LEU A 348 -22.34 -3.01 -5.04
CA LEU A 348 -22.06 -4.38 -5.47
C LEU A 348 -22.43 -5.43 -4.43
N ILE A 349 -22.18 -5.19 -3.13
CA ILE A 349 -22.57 -6.17 -2.10
C ILE A 349 -24.09 -6.38 -2.08
N PRO A 350 -24.93 -5.33 -2.06
CA PRO A 350 -26.39 -5.53 -2.13
C PRO A 350 -26.90 -6.15 -3.42
N SER A 351 -26.22 -5.95 -4.56
CA SER A 351 -26.70 -6.41 -5.87
C SER A 351 -26.17 -7.78 -6.30
N LEU A 352 -24.91 -8.12 -5.99
CA LEU A 352 -24.24 -9.35 -6.41
C LEU A 352 -24.05 -10.36 -5.27
N GLY A 353 -24.29 -9.93 -4.02
CA GLY A 353 -24.05 -10.72 -2.82
C GLY A 353 -22.60 -10.68 -2.33
N GLU A 354 -22.42 -10.86 -1.02
CA GLU A 354 -21.12 -10.71 -0.36
C GLU A 354 -20.06 -11.70 -0.86
N ALA A 355 -20.45 -12.96 -1.13
CA ALA A 355 -19.52 -13.98 -1.60
C ALA A 355 -18.91 -13.63 -2.97
N THR A 356 -19.74 -13.20 -3.92
CA THR A 356 -19.33 -12.76 -5.26
C THR A 356 -18.39 -11.56 -5.18
N VAL A 357 -18.73 -10.58 -4.34
CA VAL A 357 -17.88 -9.39 -4.16
C VAL A 357 -16.54 -9.76 -3.52
N ARG A 358 -16.52 -10.63 -2.50
CA ARG A 358 -15.27 -11.10 -1.89
C ARG A 358 -14.38 -11.84 -2.90
N ALA A 359 -14.95 -12.61 -3.82
CA ALA A 359 -14.20 -13.25 -4.90
C ALA A 359 -13.61 -12.22 -5.87
N ALA A 360 -14.39 -11.22 -6.30
CA ALA A 360 -13.91 -10.12 -7.14
C ALA A 360 -12.78 -9.33 -6.46
N VAL A 361 -12.93 -9.02 -5.17
CA VAL A 361 -11.90 -8.35 -4.36
C VAL A 361 -10.62 -9.18 -4.26
N ALA A 362 -10.72 -10.50 -4.13
CA ALA A 362 -9.55 -11.37 -4.09
C ALA A 362 -8.74 -11.33 -5.41
N VAL A 363 -9.43 -11.27 -6.55
CA VAL A 363 -8.80 -11.09 -7.87
C VAL A 363 -8.20 -9.69 -7.99
N SER A 364 -8.94 -8.64 -7.65
CA SER A 364 -8.47 -7.24 -7.65
C SER A 364 -7.20 -7.07 -6.81
N LYS A 365 -7.15 -7.71 -5.63
CA LYS A 365 -5.96 -7.75 -4.78
C LYS A 365 -4.76 -8.41 -5.46
N GLY A 366 -4.97 -9.46 -6.25
CA GLY A 366 -3.93 -10.08 -7.07
C GLY A 366 -3.38 -9.12 -8.14
N LEU A 367 -4.27 -8.46 -8.89
CA LEU A 367 -3.89 -7.45 -9.88
C LEU A 367 -3.14 -6.28 -9.23
N ARG A 368 -3.62 -5.78 -8.09
CA ARG A 368 -2.95 -4.72 -7.33
C ARG A 368 -1.53 -5.11 -6.95
N LYS A 369 -1.29 -6.36 -6.50
CA LYS A 369 0.06 -6.83 -6.20
C LYS A 369 0.98 -6.69 -7.41
N TRP A 370 0.51 -7.04 -8.60
CA TRP A 370 1.26 -6.85 -9.85
C TRP A 370 1.59 -5.40 -10.13
N PHE A 371 0.60 -4.51 -10.07
CA PHE A 371 0.83 -3.08 -10.28
C PHE A 371 1.79 -2.49 -9.25
N PHE A 372 1.63 -2.80 -7.96
CA PHE A 372 2.57 -2.33 -6.94
C PHE A 372 3.96 -2.92 -7.13
N SER A 373 4.09 -4.19 -7.51
CA SER A 373 5.40 -4.77 -7.76
C SER A 373 6.11 -4.10 -8.95
N MET A 374 5.41 -3.89 -10.06
CA MET A 374 5.96 -3.18 -11.24
C MET A 374 6.30 -1.72 -10.92
N ALA A 375 5.49 -1.06 -10.08
CA ALA A 375 5.80 0.27 -9.57
C ALA A 375 7.13 0.29 -8.82
N PHE A 376 7.34 -0.62 -7.86
CA PHE A 376 8.55 -0.63 -7.04
C PHE A 376 9.80 -1.04 -7.84
N VAL A 377 9.67 -1.95 -8.81
CA VAL A 377 10.72 -2.18 -9.80
C VAL A 377 11.08 -0.88 -10.52
N SER A 378 10.06 -0.16 -11.03
CA SER A 378 10.27 1.09 -11.76
C SER A 378 10.94 2.17 -10.89
N ILE A 379 10.53 2.29 -9.62
CA ILE A 379 11.17 3.21 -8.67
C ILE A 379 12.63 2.82 -8.45
N GLY A 380 12.91 1.53 -8.27
CA GLY A 380 14.28 1.04 -8.07
C GLY A 380 15.17 1.36 -9.26
N LEU A 381 14.66 1.16 -10.49
CA LEU A 381 15.39 1.46 -11.73
C LEU A 381 15.74 2.96 -11.83
N ASP A 382 14.82 3.84 -11.44
CA ASP A 382 15.01 5.29 -11.50
C ASP A 382 15.79 5.87 -10.29
N THR A 383 16.03 5.05 -9.25
CA THR A 383 16.67 5.49 -8.00
C THR A 383 18.15 5.14 -7.96
N LYS A 384 18.99 6.14 -7.67
CA LYS A 384 20.41 5.92 -7.35
C LYS A 384 20.56 5.50 -5.89
N PHE A 385 21.31 4.44 -5.60
CA PHE A 385 21.53 3.94 -4.22
C PHE A 385 22.06 5.05 -3.29
N LYS A 386 23.01 5.85 -3.79
CA LYS A 386 23.56 7.00 -3.04
C LYS A 386 22.49 8.05 -2.70
N GLU A 387 21.48 8.22 -3.53
CA GLU A 387 20.37 9.15 -3.24
C GLU A 387 19.45 8.61 -2.15
N LEU A 388 19.21 7.29 -2.12
CA LEU A 388 18.38 6.63 -1.11
C LEU A 388 19.01 6.72 0.28
N VAL A 389 20.32 6.45 0.39
CA VAL A 389 21.06 6.56 1.66
C VAL A 389 21.19 8.00 2.13
N LYS A 390 21.24 8.96 1.21
CA LYS A 390 21.37 10.40 1.52
C LYS A 390 20.03 11.12 1.71
N VAL A 391 18.87 10.43 1.64
CA VAL A 391 17.57 11.09 1.83
C VAL A 391 17.55 11.80 3.17
N GLU A 392 17.58 13.13 3.10
CA GLU A 392 17.56 14.07 4.23
C GLU A 392 18.54 13.73 5.38
N GLY A 393 19.69 13.13 5.04
CA GLY A 393 20.78 12.85 5.98
C GLY A 393 20.45 11.82 7.08
N GLY A 394 19.53 10.88 6.83
CA GLY A 394 19.16 9.82 7.79
C GLY A 394 18.22 10.28 8.91
N LYS A 395 17.87 11.57 8.96
CA LYS A 395 16.86 12.10 9.89
C LYS A 395 15.51 11.38 9.79
N PRO A 396 14.99 11.02 8.60
CA PRO A 396 13.69 10.35 8.52
C PRO A 396 13.67 8.98 9.19
N LEU A 397 14.77 8.21 9.13
CA LEU A 397 14.91 6.95 9.87
C LEU A 397 14.85 7.18 11.38
N ALA A 398 15.60 8.15 11.90
CA ALA A 398 15.59 8.45 13.33
C ALA A 398 14.19 8.89 13.81
N VAL A 399 13.53 9.76 13.06
CA VAL A 399 12.14 10.18 13.33
C VAL A 399 11.19 8.97 13.31
N PHE A 400 11.33 8.07 12.33
CA PHE A 400 10.53 6.86 12.25
C PHE A 400 10.72 5.98 13.49
N ILE A 401 11.96 5.71 13.90
CA ILE A 401 12.25 4.89 15.08
C ILE A 401 11.62 5.50 16.34
N VAL A 402 11.78 6.82 16.55
CA VAL A 402 11.19 7.50 17.72
C VAL A 402 9.67 7.44 17.67
N ALA A 403 9.06 7.68 16.51
CA ALA A 403 7.62 7.55 16.32
C ALA A 403 7.12 6.12 16.52
N GLN A 404 7.89 5.11 16.10
CA GLN A 404 7.57 3.70 16.28
C GLN A 404 7.63 3.30 17.75
N LEU A 405 8.65 3.73 18.48
CA LEU A 405 8.75 3.50 19.92
C LEU A 405 7.57 4.13 20.67
N PHE A 406 7.21 5.36 20.29
CA PHE A 406 6.00 6.01 20.81
C PHE A 406 4.74 5.21 20.46
N ASN A 407 4.61 4.71 19.23
CA ASN A 407 3.49 3.86 18.81
C ASN A 407 3.41 2.56 19.64
N ILE A 408 4.54 1.88 19.87
CA ILE A 408 4.63 0.66 20.69
C ILE A 408 4.08 0.92 22.09
N ILE A 409 4.52 2.00 22.74
CA ILE A 409 4.14 2.33 24.12
C ILE A 409 2.67 2.78 24.18
N LEU A 410 2.25 3.68 23.29
CA LEU A 410 0.88 4.18 23.27
C LEU A 410 -0.11 3.05 22.98
N THR A 411 0.15 2.23 21.98
CA THR A 411 -0.73 1.12 21.61
C THR A 411 -0.83 0.11 22.73
N LEU A 412 0.26 -0.16 23.47
CA LEU A 412 0.22 -1.04 24.64
C LEU A 412 -0.77 -0.52 25.69
N ALA A 413 -0.68 0.77 26.02
CA ALA A 413 -1.57 1.40 26.99
C ALA A 413 -3.04 1.31 26.53
N ILE A 414 -3.33 1.62 25.27
CA ILE A 414 -4.68 1.53 24.70
C ILE A 414 -5.19 0.09 24.67
N ALA A 415 -4.34 -0.88 24.31
CA ALA A 415 -4.69 -2.30 24.28
C ALA A 415 -5.09 -2.81 25.67
N TYR A 416 -4.36 -2.45 26.73
CA TYR A 416 -4.75 -2.79 28.09
C TYR A 416 -6.06 -2.10 28.53
N CYS A 417 -6.25 -0.83 28.18
CA CYS A 417 -7.48 -0.11 28.50
C CYS A 417 -8.72 -0.74 27.87
N LEU A 418 -8.64 -1.14 26.60
CA LEU A 418 -9.79 -1.61 25.81
C LEU A 418 -10.00 -3.12 25.87
N PHE A 419 -8.93 -3.92 25.91
CA PHE A 419 -8.98 -5.39 25.80
C PHE A 419 -8.58 -6.11 27.09
N GLY A 420 -8.04 -5.39 28.09
CA GLY A 420 -7.50 -5.97 29.31
C GLY A 420 -8.51 -6.27 30.42
N GLY A 421 -9.79 -5.93 30.25
CA GLY A 421 -10.80 -6.13 31.30
C GLY A 421 -10.78 -5.05 32.41
N LEU A 422 -9.93 -4.03 32.29
CA LEU A 422 -9.74 -3.00 33.32
C LEU A 422 -10.89 -1.98 33.37
N PHE A 423 -11.33 -1.49 32.22
CA PHE A 423 -12.41 -0.50 32.10
C PHE A 423 -13.66 -1.04 31.41
N PHE A 424 -13.48 -2.02 30.52
CA PHE A 424 -14.56 -2.68 29.78
C PHE A 424 -14.41 -4.19 29.93
N PRO A 425 -15.52 -4.95 30.01
CA PRO A 425 -15.44 -6.40 29.97
C PRO A 425 -14.69 -6.81 28.69
N PRO A 426 -13.73 -7.73 28.79
CA PRO A 426 -12.90 -8.11 27.65
C PRO A 426 -13.81 -8.65 26.53
N PRO A 427 -13.58 -8.27 25.26
CA PRO A 427 -14.36 -8.80 24.16
C PRO A 427 -14.14 -10.31 24.10
N VAL A 428 -15.24 -11.06 24.08
CA VAL A 428 -15.23 -12.54 24.12
C VAL A 428 -14.58 -13.10 22.88
#